data_AF-A0A1Q3D2Q2-F1
#
_entry.id   AF-A0A1Q3D2Q2-F1
#
_cell.length_a   1.000
_cell.length_b   1.000
_cell.length_c   1.000
_cell.angle_alpha   90.00
_cell.angle_beta   90.00
_cell.angle_gamma   90.00
#
_symmetry.space_group_name_H-M   'P 1'
#
loop_
_entity.id
_entity.type
_entity.pdbx_description
1 polymer ?
#
loop_
_entity_poly.entity_id
_entity_poly.type
_entity_poly.pdbx_seq_one_letter_code
_entity_poly.pdbx_strand_id
1 'polypeptide(L)'
;KGSSNYLLWAQAVKIYIMAKKKLKFLNSDLPAPDASGYEDWMQENTVILIWLWNSMEPKIATNVMFHNTAKGVWDDLKDNYSQDKNMNRVYDLYEKMFHLHQSGKPLQDYYNTFKGLAEELNVFQPLTNDIDKLKAQRNEFMVSKFLAGLDPDLQKVKGYILAGETVPSLSDTFSRLQRVAYPM
;
A
#
# COMPACT_ATOMS: atom_id res chain seq x y z
N LYS A 1 -7.27 -6.24 12.07
CA LYS A 1 -6.03 -5.76 11.41
C LYS A 1 -5.89 -6.45 10.05
N GLY A 2 -6.90 -6.29 9.18
CA GLY A 2 -6.91 -6.83 7.82
C GLY A 2 -6.62 -5.73 6.79
N SER A 3 -6.00 -6.10 5.67
CA SER A 3 -5.69 -5.36 4.43
C SER A 3 -5.03 -3.97 4.51
N SER A 4 -5.29 -3.14 5.52
CA SER A 4 -4.80 -1.76 5.65
C SER A 4 -3.32 -1.62 6.07
N ASN A 5 -2.64 -2.75 6.34
CA ASN A 5 -1.26 -2.77 6.82
C ASN A 5 -0.31 -3.61 5.97
N TYR A 6 -0.72 -4.03 4.76
CA TYR A 6 0.10 -4.93 3.95
C TYR A 6 1.52 -4.38 3.74
N LEU A 7 1.68 -3.09 3.41
CA LEU A 7 3.00 -2.54 3.09
C LEU A 7 3.95 -2.52 4.29
N LEU A 8 3.50 -2.07 5.47
CA LEU A 8 4.34 -2.09 6.67
C LEU A 8 4.65 -3.54 7.08
N TRP A 9 3.66 -4.43 6.99
CA TRP A 9 3.88 -5.86 7.23
C TRP A 9 4.90 -6.45 6.24
N ALA A 10 4.73 -6.20 4.95
CA ALA A 10 5.58 -6.71 3.89
C ALA A 10 7.01 -6.18 4.04
N GLN A 11 7.18 -4.91 4.41
CA GLN A 11 8.48 -4.32 4.68
C GLN A 11 9.14 -4.95 5.92
N ALA A 12 8.41 -5.11 7.02
CA ALA A 12 8.92 -5.76 8.23
C ALA A 12 9.34 -7.22 7.98
N VAL A 13 8.51 -7.99 7.26
CA VAL A 13 8.79 -9.38 6.90
C VAL A 13 10.00 -9.48 5.96
N LYS A 14 10.09 -8.62 4.93
CA LYS A 14 11.25 -8.54 4.04
C LYS A 14 12.54 -8.29 4.82
N ILE A 15 12.55 -7.33 5.74
CA ILE A 15 13.72 -7.02 6.59
C ILE A 15 14.09 -8.22 7.45
N TYR A 16 13.11 -8.86 8.09
CA TYR A 16 13.35 -10.04 8.92
C TYR A 16 13.99 -11.19 8.11
N ILE A 17 13.41 -11.52 6.96
CA ILE A 17 13.91 -12.59 6.07
C ILE A 17 15.30 -12.24 5.51
N MET A 18 15.54 -10.96 5.18
CA MET A 18 16.84 -10.46 4.74
C MET A 18 17.89 -10.61 5.84
N ALA A 19 17.57 -10.27 7.09
CA ALA A 19 18.46 -10.47 8.24
C ALA A 19 18.82 -11.95 8.45
N LYS A 20 17.92 -12.87 8.06
CA LYS A 20 18.17 -14.32 8.06
C LYS A 20 18.91 -14.83 6.82
N LYS A 21 19.26 -13.96 5.86
CA LYS A 21 19.90 -14.29 4.58
C LYS A 21 19.06 -15.25 3.71
N LYS A 22 17.73 -15.18 3.83
CA LYS A 22 16.78 -16.07 3.14
C LYS A 22 15.89 -15.35 2.12
N LEU A 23 16.24 -14.13 1.72
CA LEU A 23 15.41 -13.32 0.81
C LEU A 23 15.18 -13.98 -0.56
N LYS A 24 16.12 -14.82 -1.02
CA LYS A 24 16.01 -15.55 -2.29
C LYS A 24 14.71 -16.37 -2.42
N PHE A 25 14.22 -16.97 -1.33
CA PHE A 25 13.03 -17.83 -1.36
C PHE A 25 11.71 -17.06 -1.58
N LEU A 26 11.70 -15.73 -1.44
CA LEU A 26 10.55 -14.92 -1.84
C LEU A 26 10.53 -14.61 -3.34
N ASN A 27 11.65 -14.81 -4.04
CA ASN A 27 11.82 -14.42 -5.45
C ASN A 27 12.13 -15.62 -6.37
N SER A 28 12.67 -16.71 -5.83
CA SER A 28 13.08 -17.89 -6.59
C SER A 28 11.90 -18.82 -6.84
N ASP A 29 11.83 -19.33 -8.07
CA ASP A 29 10.88 -20.38 -8.43
C ASP A 29 11.25 -21.72 -7.77
N LEU A 30 10.26 -22.61 -7.70
CA LEU A 30 10.43 -23.97 -7.21
C LEU A 30 11.48 -24.69 -8.08
N PRO A 31 12.55 -25.25 -7.50
CA PRO A 31 13.50 -26.07 -8.24
C PRO A 31 12.84 -27.35 -8.78
N ALA A 32 13.42 -27.91 -9.84
CA ALA A 32 12.98 -29.20 -10.36
C ALA A 32 13.15 -30.30 -9.28
N PRO A 33 12.22 -31.27 -9.17
CA PRO A 33 12.27 -32.31 -8.13
C PRO A 33 13.54 -33.18 -8.16
N ASP A 34 14.20 -33.29 -9.30
CA ASP A 34 15.43 -34.04 -9.54
C ASP A 34 16.71 -33.22 -9.34
N ALA A 35 16.59 -31.92 -9.01
CA ALA A 35 17.73 -31.06 -8.78
C ALA A 35 18.50 -31.45 -7.52
N SER A 36 19.83 -31.42 -7.61
CA SER A 36 20.70 -31.58 -6.44
C SER A 36 20.39 -30.49 -5.40
N GLY A 37 20.07 -30.90 -4.17
CA GLY A 37 19.69 -29.99 -3.08
C GLY A 37 18.20 -29.61 -3.02
N TYR A 38 17.32 -30.31 -3.77
CA TYR A 38 15.87 -30.08 -3.71
C TYR A 38 15.30 -30.20 -2.28
N GLU A 39 15.69 -31.24 -1.54
CA GLU A 39 15.20 -31.45 -0.17
C GLU A 39 15.64 -30.33 0.78
N ASP A 40 16.91 -29.94 0.74
CA ASP A 40 17.43 -28.82 1.54
C ASP A 40 16.72 -27.50 1.21
N TRP A 41 16.47 -27.26 -0.09
CA TRP A 41 15.71 -26.09 -0.52
C TRP A 41 14.28 -26.11 0.03
N MET A 42 13.61 -27.27 -0.03
CA MET A 42 12.24 -27.44 0.47
C MET A 42 12.15 -27.25 1.98
N GLN A 43 13.13 -27.74 2.75
CA GLN A 43 13.20 -27.50 4.19
C GLN A 43 13.27 -26.00 4.49
N GLU A 44 14.15 -25.29 3.78
CA GLU A 44 14.34 -23.84 3.98
C GLU A 44 13.11 -23.02 3.55
N ASN A 45 12.48 -23.39 2.44
CA ASN A 45 11.22 -22.81 2.00
C ASN A 45 10.09 -23.03 3.03
N THR A 46 10.01 -24.22 3.64
CA THR A 46 9.01 -24.56 4.65
C THR A 46 9.16 -23.69 5.91
N VAL A 47 10.39 -23.42 6.35
CA VAL A 47 10.64 -22.51 7.48
C VAL A 47 10.08 -21.12 7.19
N ILE A 48 10.22 -20.63 5.96
CA ILE A 48 9.73 -19.31 5.57
C ILE A 48 8.20 -19.29 5.47
N LEU A 49 7.58 -20.35 4.97
CA LEU A 49 6.12 -20.52 4.99
C LEU A 49 5.56 -20.40 6.41
N ILE A 50 6.18 -21.09 7.38
CA ILE A 50 5.80 -21.00 8.80
C ILE A 50 5.91 -19.58 9.32
N TRP A 51 6.99 -18.86 9.00
CA TRP A 51 7.15 -17.46 9.39
C TRP A 51 6.09 -16.56 8.79
N LEU A 52 5.75 -16.75 7.51
CA LEU A 52 4.70 -15.99 6.84
C LEU A 52 3.36 -16.23 7.54
N TRP A 53 2.92 -17.49 7.67
CA TRP A 53 1.62 -17.82 8.27
C TRP A 53 1.47 -17.30 9.70
N ASN A 54 2.53 -17.38 10.51
CA ASN A 54 2.51 -16.88 11.88
C ASN A 54 2.55 -15.35 11.98
N SER A 55 2.90 -14.64 10.91
CA SER A 55 3.00 -13.18 10.89
C SER A 55 1.72 -12.47 10.43
N MET A 56 0.71 -13.22 9.96
CA MET A 56 -0.51 -12.67 9.38
C MET A 56 -1.76 -13.08 10.18
N GLU A 57 -2.89 -12.41 9.96
CA GLU A 57 -4.15 -12.80 10.61
C GLU A 57 -4.57 -14.22 10.18
N PRO A 58 -5.15 -15.05 11.08
CA PRO A 58 -5.50 -16.43 10.75
C PRO A 58 -6.35 -16.57 9.49
N LYS A 59 -7.31 -15.66 9.28
CA LYS A 59 -8.16 -15.64 8.08
C LYS A 59 -7.36 -15.42 6.79
N ILE A 60 -6.31 -14.61 6.84
CA ILE A 60 -5.41 -14.37 5.69
C ILE A 60 -4.54 -15.61 5.47
N ALA A 61 -3.99 -16.19 6.55
CA ALA A 61 -3.16 -17.39 6.47
C ALA A 61 -3.91 -18.57 5.83
N THR A 62 -5.17 -18.79 6.21
CA THR A 62 -5.99 -19.88 5.63
C THR A 62 -6.16 -19.73 4.12
N ASN A 63 -6.29 -18.51 3.60
CA ASN A 63 -6.48 -18.27 2.16
C ASN A 63 -5.24 -18.65 1.33
N VAL A 64 -4.05 -18.56 1.92
CA VAL A 64 -2.77 -18.80 1.24
C VAL A 64 -2.10 -20.11 1.66
N MET A 65 -2.75 -20.92 2.50
CA MET A 65 -2.17 -22.12 3.12
C MET A 65 -1.84 -23.23 2.11
N PHE A 66 -2.52 -23.24 0.95
CA PHE A 66 -2.33 -24.27 -0.08
C PHE A 66 -1.15 -23.99 -1.04
N HIS A 67 -0.47 -22.85 -0.89
CA HIS A 67 0.75 -22.58 -1.65
C HIS A 67 1.92 -23.40 -1.11
N ASN A 68 2.60 -24.11 -1.99
CA ASN A 68 3.75 -24.95 -1.66
C ASN A 68 5.07 -24.15 -1.55
N THR A 69 5.08 -22.89 -1.96
CA THR A 69 6.27 -22.04 -1.94
C THR A 69 6.03 -20.73 -1.22
N ALA A 70 7.05 -20.25 -0.50
CA ALA A 70 7.04 -18.93 0.11
C ALA A 70 6.84 -17.83 -0.94
N LYS A 71 7.41 -17.99 -2.14
CA LYS A 71 7.14 -17.13 -3.30
C LYS A 71 5.65 -17.13 -3.68
N GLY A 72 5.00 -18.28 -3.78
CA GLY A 72 3.58 -18.37 -4.10
C GLY A 72 2.70 -17.62 -3.10
N VAL A 73 2.94 -17.84 -1.80
CA VAL A 73 2.27 -17.05 -0.74
C VAL A 73 2.57 -15.55 -0.90
N TRP A 74 3.83 -15.20 -1.13
CA TRP A 74 4.28 -13.82 -1.22
C TRP A 74 3.61 -13.06 -2.38
N ASP A 75 3.58 -13.68 -3.55
CA ASP A 75 2.97 -13.13 -4.76
C ASP A 75 1.45 -13.04 -4.63
N ASP A 76 0.78 -14.06 -4.11
CA ASP A 76 -0.67 -14.04 -3.90
C ASP A 76 -1.10 -12.96 -2.90
N LEU A 77 -0.33 -12.79 -1.82
CA LEU A 77 -0.55 -11.68 -0.89
C LEU A 77 -0.27 -10.33 -1.54
N LYS A 78 0.73 -10.25 -2.43
CA LYS A 78 0.99 -9.04 -3.19
C LYS A 78 -0.19 -8.75 -4.12
N ASP A 79 -0.68 -9.69 -4.90
CA ASP A 79 -1.75 -9.41 -5.86
C ASP A 79 -3.07 -9.04 -5.18
N ASN A 80 -3.40 -9.68 -4.05
CA ASN A 80 -4.65 -9.40 -3.34
C ASN A 80 -4.57 -8.17 -2.41
N TYR A 81 -3.40 -7.87 -1.86
CA TYR A 81 -3.26 -6.87 -0.79
C TYR A 81 -2.19 -5.81 -1.02
N SER A 82 -1.31 -5.95 -2.03
CA SER A 82 -0.29 -4.92 -2.32
C SER A 82 -0.93 -3.59 -2.60
N GLN A 83 -2.13 -3.60 -3.20
CA GLN A 83 -2.81 -2.39 -3.64
C GLN A 83 -1.73 -1.46 -4.21
N ASP A 84 -0.99 -1.94 -5.22
CA ASP A 84 0.12 -1.20 -5.85
C ASP A 84 -0.33 0.19 -6.38
N LYS A 85 -1.63 0.49 -6.29
CA LYS A 85 -2.24 1.81 -6.30
C LYS A 85 -3.26 1.97 -5.15
N ASN A 86 -2.80 2.03 -3.90
CA ASN A 86 -3.68 2.34 -2.77
C ASN A 86 -4.00 3.84 -2.79
N MET A 87 -4.70 4.29 -3.83
CA MET A 87 -5.11 5.68 -4.06
C MET A 87 -5.86 6.21 -2.85
N ASN A 88 -6.67 5.35 -2.22
CA ASN A 88 -7.33 5.65 -0.95
C ASN A 88 -6.32 5.93 0.16
N ARG A 89 -5.25 5.14 0.30
CA ARG A 89 -4.21 5.39 1.29
C ARG A 89 -3.38 6.63 1.00
N VAL A 90 -2.99 6.87 -0.26
CA VAL A 90 -2.28 8.11 -0.66
C VAL A 90 -3.15 9.33 -0.37
N TYR A 91 -4.44 9.24 -0.69
CA TYR A 91 -5.40 10.27 -0.37
C TYR A 91 -5.52 10.49 1.15
N ASP A 92 -5.68 9.42 1.94
CA ASP A 92 -5.75 9.50 3.41
C ASP A 92 -4.49 10.16 4.00
N LEU A 93 -3.32 9.87 3.43
CA LEU A 93 -2.05 10.50 3.83
C LEU A 93 -2.06 11.99 3.53
N TYR A 94 -2.48 12.38 2.32
CA TYR A 94 -2.62 13.79 1.98
C TYR A 94 -3.62 14.52 2.89
N GLU A 95 -4.79 13.93 3.14
CA GLU A 95 -5.79 14.50 4.04
C GLU A 95 -5.23 14.71 5.44
N LYS A 96 -4.56 13.69 6.00
CA LYS A 96 -3.85 13.81 7.29
C LYS A 96 -2.81 14.91 7.27
N MET A 97 -2.01 15.01 6.21
CA MET A 97 -0.98 16.06 6.08
C MET A 97 -1.59 17.45 5.96
N PHE A 98 -2.70 17.62 5.22
CA PHE A 98 -3.37 18.90 5.05
C PHE A 98 -4.06 19.39 6.33
N HIS A 99 -4.56 18.48 7.15
CA HIS A 99 -5.16 18.80 8.44
C HIS A 99 -4.16 18.81 9.60
N LEU A 100 -2.91 18.43 9.37
CA LEU A 100 -1.88 18.43 10.42
C LEU A 100 -1.43 19.86 10.71
N HIS A 101 -1.72 20.32 11.92
CA HIS A 101 -1.23 21.58 12.47
C HIS A 101 -0.57 21.32 13.83
N GLN A 102 0.41 22.15 14.21
CA GLN A 102 1.09 22.02 15.50
C GLN A 102 0.10 22.13 16.67
N SER A 103 -0.88 23.04 16.57
CA SER A 103 -2.03 23.17 17.50
C SER A 103 -1.65 23.11 18.98
N GLY A 104 -0.58 23.81 19.38
CA GLY A 104 -0.10 23.86 20.76
C GLY A 104 0.70 22.64 21.24
N LYS A 105 0.91 21.62 20.42
CA LYS A 105 1.78 20.47 20.73
C LYS A 105 3.27 20.87 20.71
N PRO A 106 4.13 20.15 21.46
CA PRO A 106 5.57 20.30 21.35
C PRO A 106 6.05 20.18 19.90
N LEU A 107 7.03 21.01 19.52
CA LEU A 107 7.58 21.04 18.15
C LEU A 107 8.09 19.66 17.71
N GLN A 108 8.71 18.93 18.64
CA GLN A 108 9.24 17.59 18.39
C GLN A 108 8.14 16.59 18.03
N ASP A 109 6.99 16.65 18.71
CA ASP A 109 5.85 15.75 18.44
C ASP A 109 5.22 16.03 17.08
N TYR A 110 5.07 17.32 16.73
CA TYR A 110 4.62 17.73 15.40
C TYR A 110 5.59 17.25 14.31
N TYR A 111 6.90 17.47 14.49
CA TYR A 111 7.93 17.03 13.54
C TYR A 111 7.91 15.52 13.35
N ASN A 112 7.87 14.74 14.43
CA ASN A 112 7.84 13.28 14.35
C ASN A 112 6.58 12.77 13.62
N THR A 113 5.43 13.40 13.88
CA THR A 113 4.18 13.07 13.19
C THR A 113 4.27 13.39 11.69
N PHE A 114 4.71 14.60 11.35
CA PHE A 114 4.88 15.01 9.95
C PHE A 114 5.89 14.12 9.21
N LYS A 115 7.03 13.84 9.84
CA LYS A 115 8.08 12.96 9.30
C LYS A 115 7.53 11.57 9.01
N GLY A 116 6.78 10.97 9.93
CA GLY A 116 6.16 9.66 9.72
C GLY A 116 5.20 9.65 8.53
N LEU A 117 4.35 10.66 8.39
CA LEU A 117 3.46 10.79 7.23
C LEU A 117 4.24 10.95 5.91
N ALA A 118 5.29 11.77 5.91
CA ALA A 118 6.13 11.98 4.73
C ALA A 118 6.90 10.72 4.32
N GLU A 119 7.47 9.99 5.28
CA GLU A 119 8.15 8.72 5.02
C GLU A 119 7.18 7.66 4.48
N GLU A 120 5.98 7.57 5.05
CA GLU A 120 4.95 6.66 4.54
C GLU A 120 4.53 7.03 3.11
N LEU A 121 4.30 8.32 2.82
CA LEU A 121 3.97 8.77 1.46
C LEU A 121 5.07 8.42 0.45
N ASN A 122 6.35 8.55 0.82
CA ASN A 122 7.48 8.18 -0.03
C ASN A 122 7.52 6.68 -0.39
N VAL A 123 6.92 5.81 0.43
CA VAL A 123 6.77 4.38 0.09
C VAL A 123 5.77 4.20 -1.05
N PHE A 124 4.67 4.95 -1.06
CA PHE A 124 3.64 4.88 -2.10
C PHE A 124 3.98 5.68 -3.36
N GLN A 125 4.70 6.78 -3.20
CA GLN A 125 5.11 7.68 -4.28
C GLN A 125 6.64 7.81 -4.26
N PRO A 126 7.38 6.74 -4.57
CA PRO A 126 8.84 6.81 -4.63
C PRO A 126 9.28 7.78 -5.73
N LEU A 127 10.42 8.43 -5.50
CA LEU A 127 11.06 9.26 -6.52
C LEU A 127 11.32 8.41 -7.78
N THR A 128 10.93 8.96 -8.92
CA THR A 128 11.06 8.30 -10.21
C THR A 128 11.40 9.32 -11.28
N ASN A 129 12.13 8.86 -12.30
CA ASN A 129 12.45 9.57 -13.52
C ASN A 129 11.41 9.32 -14.63
N ASP A 130 10.39 8.52 -14.36
CA ASP A 130 9.25 8.29 -15.24
C ASP A 130 8.31 9.51 -15.20
N ILE A 131 8.31 10.28 -16.29
CA ILE A 131 7.54 11.52 -16.42
C ILE A 131 6.03 11.28 -16.26
N ASP A 132 5.50 10.15 -16.72
CA ASP A 132 4.07 9.89 -16.67
C ASP A 132 3.64 9.51 -15.26
N LYS A 133 4.48 8.78 -14.51
CA LYS A 133 4.27 8.58 -13.06
C LYS A 133 4.33 9.89 -12.29
N LEU A 134 5.29 10.77 -12.59
CA LEU A 134 5.38 12.09 -11.95
C LEU A 134 4.14 12.96 -12.22
N LYS A 135 3.62 12.95 -13.46
CA LYS A 135 2.37 13.64 -13.81
C LYS A 135 1.17 13.06 -13.06
N ALA A 136 1.09 11.74 -12.95
CA ALA A 136 0.02 11.07 -12.20
C ALA A 136 0.05 11.46 -10.71
N GLN A 137 1.21 11.37 -10.06
CA GLN A 137 1.39 11.79 -8.65
C GLN A 137 1.02 13.27 -8.44
N ARG A 138 1.39 14.15 -9.38
CA ARG A 138 1.01 15.57 -9.33
C ARG A 138 -0.51 15.76 -9.45
N ASN A 139 -1.17 15.00 -10.33
CA ASN A 139 -2.63 15.04 -10.45
C ASN A 139 -3.31 14.53 -9.17
N GLU A 140 -2.83 13.41 -8.60
CA GLU A 140 -3.31 12.87 -7.33
C GLU A 140 -3.25 13.89 -6.20
N PHE A 141 -2.12 14.60 -6.07
CA PHE A 141 -1.96 15.68 -5.09
C PHE A 141 -2.99 16.80 -5.29
N MET A 142 -3.15 17.30 -6.52
CA MET A 142 -4.04 18.42 -6.83
C MET A 142 -5.51 18.05 -6.56
N VAL A 143 -5.94 16.87 -7.00
CA VAL A 143 -7.28 16.34 -6.75
C VAL A 143 -7.50 16.16 -5.25
N SER A 144 -6.53 15.61 -4.53
CA SER A 144 -6.64 15.43 -3.08
C SER A 144 -6.79 16.75 -2.35
N LYS A 145 -5.99 17.76 -2.71
CA LYS A 145 -6.07 19.10 -2.11
C LYS A 145 -7.39 19.80 -2.40
N PHE A 146 -7.90 19.65 -3.61
CA PHE A 146 -9.19 20.19 -4.02
C PHE A 146 -10.32 19.56 -3.22
N LEU A 147 -10.39 18.22 -3.20
CA LEU A 147 -11.41 17.47 -2.48
C LEU A 147 -11.37 17.73 -0.96
N ALA A 148 -10.19 17.85 -0.35
CA ALA A 148 -10.04 18.16 1.07
C ALA A 148 -10.50 19.58 1.45
N GLY A 149 -10.62 20.48 0.47
CA GLY A 149 -11.11 21.84 0.68
C GLY A 149 -12.62 22.02 0.46
N LEU A 150 -13.34 20.97 0.10
CA LEU A 150 -14.79 21.05 -0.14
C LEU A 150 -15.58 21.14 1.16
N ASP A 151 -16.73 21.80 1.09
CA ASP A 151 -17.70 21.84 2.19
C ASP A 151 -18.27 20.45 2.53
N PRO A 152 -18.71 20.22 3.77
CA PRO A 152 -19.16 18.91 4.25
C PRO A 152 -20.22 18.22 3.38
N ASP A 153 -21.09 18.99 2.73
CA ASP A 153 -22.15 18.44 1.88
C ASP A 153 -21.61 17.76 0.62
N LEU A 154 -20.53 18.30 0.05
CA LEU A 154 -19.86 17.72 -1.11
C LEU A 154 -18.82 16.66 -0.72
N GLN A 155 -18.32 16.69 0.52
CA GLN A 155 -17.40 15.65 1.01
C GLN A 155 -18.03 14.26 1.03
N LYS A 156 -19.36 14.14 1.18
CA LYS A 156 -20.09 12.86 1.13
C LYS A 156 -19.92 12.13 -0.22
N VAL A 157 -19.60 12.87 -1.28
CA VAL A 157 -19.45 12.36 -2.65
C VAL A 157 -18.03 11.86 -2.94
N LYS A 158 -17.06 12.23 -2.08
CA LYS A 158 -15.63 11.91 -2.22
C LYS A 158 -15.37 10.42 -2.38
N GLY A 159 -16.06 9.57 -1.61
CA GLY A 159 -15.92 8.12 -1.70
C GLY A 159 -16.23 7.56 -3.10
N TYR A 160 -17.22 8.12 -3.80
CA TYR A 160 -17.58 7.71 -5.15
C TYR A 160 -16.54 8.16 -6.20
N ILE A 161 -15.89 9.30 -5.98
CA ILE A 161 -14.84 9.82 -6.87
C ILE A 161 -13.56 8.98 -6.72
N LEU A 162 -13.24 8.55 -5.50
CA LEU A 162 -12.03 7.78 -5.18
C LEU A 162 -12.18 6.26 -5.38
N ALA A 163 -13.39 5.76 -5.61
CA ALA A 163 -13.66 4.33 -5.82
C ALA A 163 -13.25 3.78 -7.21
N GLY A 164 -12.73 4.63 -8.11
CA GLY A 164 -12.27 4.21 -9.44
C GLY A 164 -10.85 3.61 -9.43
N GLU A 165 -10.49 2.87 -10.49
CA GLU A 165 -9.14 2.30 -10.67
C GLU A 165 -8.04 3.37 -10.89
N THR A 166 -8.44 4.58 -11.27
CA THR A 166 -7.54 5.72 -11.49
C THR A 166 -8.13 7.00 -10.90
N VAL A 167 -7.28 7.82 -10.28
CA VAL A 167 -7.69 9.18 -9.86
C VAL A 167 -8.04 10.00 -11.11
N PRO A 168 -9.27 10.54 -11.20
CA PRO A 168 -9.67 11.35 -12.34
C PRO A 168 -8.85 12.63 -12.45
N SER A 169 -8.88 13.30 -13.59
CA SER A 169 -8.28 14.63 -13.71
C SER A 169 -9.01 15.63 -12.80
N LEU A 170 -8.37 16.75 -12.48
CA LEU A 170 -9.02 17.82 -11.71
C LEU A 170 -10.31 18.33 -12.39
N SER A 171 -10.31 18.45 -13.73
CA SER A 171 -11.48 18.87 -14.51
C SER A 171 -12.62 17.84 -14.48
N ASP A 172 -12.30 16.54 -14.55
CA ASP A 172 -13.30 15.48 -14.44
C ASP A 172 -13.84 15.38 -13.01
N THR A 173 -12.99 15.54 -12.00
CA THR A 173 -13.38 15.64 -10.58
C THR A 173 -14.41 16.76 -10.38
N PHE A 174 -14.13 17.95 -10.91
CA PHE A 174 -15.07 19.07 -10.85
C PHE A 174 -16.39 18.77 -11.57
N SER A 175 -16.32 18.20 -12.78
CA SER A 175 -17.51 17.84 -13.57
C SER A 175 -18.41 16.83 -12.83
N ARG A 176 -17.81 15.85 -12.15
CA ARG A 176 -18.54 14.87 -11.32
C ARG A 176 -19.23 15.54 -10.14
N LEU A 177 -18.54 16.45 -9.44
CA LEU A 177 -19.13 17.20 -8.32
C LEU A 177 -20.27 18.11 -8.76
N GLN A 178 -20.15 18.78 -9.91
CA GLN A 178 -21.22 19.64 -10.44
C GLN A 178 -22.52 18.86 -10.68
N ARG A 179 -22.43 17.66 -11.25
CA ARG A 179 -23.61 16.80 -11.50
C ARG A 179 -24.33 16.39 -10.21
N VAL A 180 -23.58 16.27 -9.11
CA VAL A 180 -24.15 15.89 -7.80
C VAL A 180 -24.65 17.12 -7.03
N ALA A 181 -23.97 18.25 -7.15
CA ALA A 181 -24.38 19.51 -6.52
C ALA A 181 -25.65 20.12 -7.16
N TYR A 182 -25.84 19.89 -8.46
CA TYR A 182 -26.97 20.41 -9.24
C TYR A 182 -27.57 19.28 -10.10
N PRO A 183 -28.29 18.32 -9.50
CA PRO A 183 -28.98 17.28 -10.27
C PRO A 183 -30.07 17.94 -11.13
N MET A 184 -30.12 17.61 -12.42
CA MET A 184 -31.21 18.04 -13.32
C MET A 184 -32.53 17.38 -12.94
#